data_AF-W0E8H6-F1
#
_entry.id   AF-W0E8H6-F1
#
_cell.length_a   1.000
_cell.length_b   1.000
_cell.length_c   1.000
_cell.angle_alpha   90.00
_cell.angle_beta   90.00
_cell.angle_gamma   90.00
#
_symmetry.space_group_name_H-M   'P 1'
#
loop_
_entity.id
_entity.type
_entity.pdbx_description
1 polymer ?
#
loop_
_entity_poly.entity_id
_entity_poly.type
_entity_poly.pdbx_seq_one_letter_code
_entity_poly.pdbx_strand_id
1 'polypeptide(L)' 'MKGIIDRFEENIAVVELENREKIDISRQLLPLEACEGDVVYEENGVFYIDQEETKKNKEDINKLMDNLWE' A
#
# COMPACT_ATOMS: atom_id res chain seq x y z
N MET A 1 6.07 9.60 0.39
CA MET A 1 6.49 9.38 -1.03
C MET A 1 5.38 8.68 -1.80
N LYS A 2 5.29 8.74 -3.14
CA LYS A 2 4.21 8.09 -3.92
C LYS A 2 4.74 7.38 -5.16
N GLY A 3 4.17 6.22 -5.48
CA GLY A 3 4.55 5.42 -6.65
C GLY A 3 3.52 4.36 -7.01
N ILE A 4 3.77 3.64 -8.08
CA ILE A 4 2.90 2.60 -8.63
C ILE A 4 3.62 1.26 -8.51
N ILE A 5 2.93 0.23 -8.02
CA ILE A 5 3.47 -1.13 -8.00
C ILE A 5 3.62 -1.60 -9.45
N ASP A 6 4.84 -1.75 -9.93
CA ASP A 6 5.16 -2.24 -11.28
C ASP A 6 4.98 -3.77 -11.33
N ARG A 7 5.55 -4.48 -10.35
CA ARG A 7 5.48 -5.94 -10.23
C ARG A 7 5.78 -6.44 -8.82
N PHE A 8 5.40 -7.68 -8.51
CA PHE A 8 5.89 -8.39 -7.33
C PHE A 8 6.97 -9.41 -7.68
N GLU A 9 8.07 -9.41 -6.92
CA GLU A 9 9.16 -10.38 -7.04
C GLU A 9 9.37 -11.08 -5.70
N GLU A 10 8.93 -12.34 -5.60
CA GLU A 10 9.01 -13.18 -4.40
C GLU A 10 8.46 -12.49 -3.13
N ASN A 11 9.33 -11.82 -2.37
CA ASN A 11 9.04 -11.17 -1.09
C ASN A 11 9.12 -9.63 -1.16
N ILE A 12 9.36 -9.05 -2.34
CA ILE A 12 9.41 -7.61 -2.57
C ILE A 12 8.39 -7.20 -3.64
N ALA A 13 8.01 -5.93 -3.59
CA ALA A 13 7.26 -5.24 -4.61
C ALA A 13 8.15 -4.16 -5.21
N VAL A 14 8.21 -4.11 -6.53
CA VAL A 14 8.92 -3.08 -7.25
C VAL A 14 7.95 -1.95 -7.49
N VAL A 15 8.27 -0.77 -6.97
CA VAL A 15 7.41 0.41 -7.07
C VAL A 15 8.12 1.48 -7.90
N GLU A 16 7.46 1.93 -8.96
CA GLU A 16 7.92 3.03 -9.80
C GLU A 16 7.40 4.36 -9.24
N LEU A 17 8.33 5.21 -8.83
CA LEU A 17 8.05 6.55 -8.31
C LEU A 17 7.80 7.54 -9.46
N GLU A 18 7.19 8.68 -9.15
CA GLU A 18 6.89 9.74 -10.13
C GLU A 18 8.15 10.29 -10.84
N ASN A 19 9.32 10.19 -10.20
CA ASN A 19 10.59 10.59 -10.76
C ASN A 19 11.23 9.52 -11.69
N ARG A 20 10.49 8.45 -12.00
CA ARG A 20 10.93 7.26 -12.77
C ARG A 20 11.98 6.40 -12.08
N GLU A 21 12.27 6.64 -10.80
CA GLU A 21 13.08 5.72 -10.01
C GLU A 21 12.23 4.51 -9.61
N LYS A 22 12.85 3.33 -9.61
CA LYS A 22 12.23 2.11 -9.10
C LYS A 22 12.83 1.80 -7.73
N ILE A 23 11.96 1.53 -6.77
CA ILE A 23 12.35 1.15 -5.42
C ILE A 23 11.78 -0.23 -5.09
N ASP A 24 12.52 -0.97 -4.28
CA ASP A 24 12.09 -2.27 -3.80
C ASP A 24 11.54 -2.10 -2.39
N ILE A 25 10.27 -2.46 -2.21
CA ILE A 25 9.57 -2.41 -0.93
C ILE A 25 9.27 -3.84 -0.50
N SER A 26 9.51 -4.19 0.76
CA SER A 26 9.13 -5.51 1.25
C SER A 26 7.62 -5.68 1.16
N ARG A 27 7.18 -6.82 0.60
CA ARG A 27 5.76 -7.18 0.50
C ARG A 27 5.09 -7.24 1.88
N GLN A 28 5.86 -7.44 2.96
CA GLN A 28 5.37 -7.41 4.33
C GLN A 28 5.02 -6.00 4.83
N LEU A 29 5.61 -4.96 4.23
CA LEU A 29 5.31 -3.56 4.55
C LEU A 29 4.13 -3.04 3.74
N LEU A 30 3.72 -3.78 2.71
CA LEU A 30 2.59 -3.43 1.87
C LEU A 30 1.31 -4.10 2.38
N PRO A 31 0.15 -3.46 2.17
CA PRO A 31 -1.12 -4.08 2.48
C PRO A 31 -1.29 -5.40 1.73
N LEU A 32 -1.94 -6.39 2.36
CA LEU A 32 -2.16 -7.71 1.74
C LEU A 32 -2.98 -7.62 0.45
N GLU A 33 -3.78 -6.56 0.31
CA GLU A 33 -4.63 -6.26 -0.85
C GLU A 33 -3.88 -5.57 -2.00
N ALA A 34 -2.59 -5.24 -1.83
CA ALA A 34 -1.78 -4.59 -2.86
C ALA A 34 -1.60 -5.49 -4.09
N CYS A 35 -1.91 -4.95 -5.25
CA CYS A 35 -1.78 -5.59 -6.56
C CYS A 35 -0.86 -4.78 -7.49
N GLU A 36 -0.37 -5.43 -8.55
CA GLU A 36 0.38 -4.74 -9.59
C GLU A 36 -0.53 -3.70 -10.27
N GLY A 37 -0.02 -2.49 -10.47
CA GLY A 37 -0.76 -1.33 -10.93
C GLY A 37 -1.36 -0.46 -9.82
N ASP A 38 -1.35 -0.91 -8.56
CA ASP A 38 -1.86 -0.10 -7.45
C ASP A 38 -0.92 1.07 -7.15
N VAL A 39 -1.54 2.22 -6.86
CA VAL A 39 -0.84 3.40 -6.41
C VAL A 39 -0.64 3.30 -4.91
N VAL A 40 0.62 3.34 -4.47
CA VAL A 40 0.97 3.35 -3.05
C VAL A 40 1.64 4.66 -2.68
N TYR A 41 1.41 5.09 -1.45
CA TYR A 41 2.13 6.20 -0.85
C TYR A 41 2.64 5.79 0.52
N GLU A 42 3.86 6.22 0.84
CA GLU A 42 4.38 6.10 2.20
C GLU A 42 4.16 7.38 2.98
N GLU A 43 3.71 7.18 4.21
CA GLU A 43 3.49 8.18 5.23
C GLU A 43 4.01 7.63 6.56
N ASN A 44 4.97 8.33 7.18
CA ASN A 44 5.60 7.95 8.45
C ASN A 44 6.21 6.53 8.48
N GLY A 45 6.78 6.06 7.36
CA GLY A 45 7.37 4.73 7.23
C GLY A 45 6.37 3.60 7.02
N VAL A 46 5.08 3.90 6.88
CA VAL A 46 4.02 2.94 6.58
C VAL A 46 3.55 3.16 5.14
N PHE A 47 3.42 2.08 4.37
CA PHE A 47 2.90 2.13 3.01
C PHE A 47 1.39 1.93 3.02
N TYR A 48 0.70 2.88 2.40
CA TYR A 48 -0.74 2.87 2.19
C TYR A 48 -1.00 2.74 0.68
N ILE A 49 -2.08 2.06 0.32
CA ILE A 49 -2.60 2.12 -1.05
C ILE A 49 -3.48 3.37 -1.12
N ASP A 50 -3.29 4.19 -2.15
CA ASP A 50 -4.12 5.37 -2.41
C ASP A 50 -5.51 4.92 -2.88
N GLN A 51 -6.35 4.66 -1.88
CA GLN A 51 -7.68 4.08 -1.96
C GLN A 51 -8.78 5.15 -2.15
N GLU A 52 -8.49 6.31 -2.75
CA GLU A 52 -9.52 7.32 -3.09
C GLU A 52 -10.53 6.85 -4.15
N GLU A 53 -10.28 5.72 -4.84
CA GLU A 53 -11.31 5.00 -5.62
C GLU A 53 -11.93 3.81 -4.86
N THR A 54 -11.38 3.46 -3.68
CA THR A 54 -11.97 2.57 -2.66
C THR A 54 -12.73 3.36 -1.58
N LYS A 55 -12.95 4.66 -1.79
CA LYS A 55 -13.49 5.69 -0.88
C LYS A 55 -14.91 5.46 -0.32
N LYS A 56 -15.61 4.38 -0.67
CA LYS A 56 -17.04 4.21 -0.39
C LYS A 56 -17.45 2.89 0.27
N ASN A 57 -16.55 1.91 0.34
CA ASN A 57 -16.90 0.54 0.77
C ASN A 57 -16.31 0.10 2.13
N LYS A 58 -15.53 0.94 2.83
CA LYS A 58 -14.90 0.58 4.12
C LYS A 58 -15.39 1.40 5.33
N GLU A 59 -16.54 2.07 5.25
CA GLU A 59 -17.27 2.49 6.48
C GLU A 59 -17.78 1.27 7.28
N ASP A 60 -17.86 0.09 6.66
CA ASP A 60 -18.42 -1.14 7.23
C ASP A 60 -17.38 -2.17 7.71
N ILE A 61 -16.09 -2.00 7.37
CA ILE A 61 -15.01 -2.93 7.78
C ILE A 61 -14.17 -2.26 8.89
N ASN A 62 -14.44 -2.70 10.12
CA ASN A 62 -13.49 -2.80 11.23
C ASN A 62 -13.04 -1.49 11.94
N LYS A 63 -13.68 -0.92 12.98
CA LYS A 63 -14.56 -1.48 14.03
C LYS A 63 -14.09 -2.80 14.70
N LEU A 64 -12.98 -3.38 14.24
CA LEU A 64 -12.43 -4.67 14.67
C LEU A 64 -10.94 -4.57 15.02
N MET A 65 -10.26 -3.49 14.59
CA MET A 65 -8.89 -3.14 15.01
C MET A 65 -8.83 -2.18 16.20
N ASP A 66 -9.95 -1.60 16.61
CA ASP A 66 -10.12 -0.76 17.82
C ASP A 66 -9.89 -1.53 19.15
N ASN A 67 -9.62 -2.84 19.09
CA ASN A 67 -9.43 -3.71 20.25
C ASN A 67 -7.96 -4.03 20.57
N LEU A 68 -6.99 -3.47 19.84
CA LEU A 68 -5.57 -3.77 20.07
C LEU A 68 -4.80 -2.64 20.79
N TRP A 69 -5.47 -1.59 21.21
CA TRP A 69 -4.90 -0.53 22.04
C TRP A 69 -5.90 -0.23 23.17
N GLU A 70 -5.72 -0.92 24.30
CA GLU A 70 -6.17 -0.43 25.61
C GLU A 70 -5.43 0.86 26.00
#